data_AF-A0A6P2B201-F1
#
_entry.id   AF-A0A6P2B201-F1
#
_cell.length_a   1.000
_cell.length_b   1.000
_cell.length_c   1.000
_cell.angle_alpha   90.00
_cell.angle_beta   90.00
_cell.angle_gamma   90.00
#
_symmetry.space_group_name_H-M   'P 1'
#
loop_
_entity.id
_entity.type
_entity.pdbx_description
1 polymer ?
#
loop_
_entity_poly.entity_id
_entity_poly.type
_entity_poly.pdbx_seq_one_letter_code
_entity_poly.pdbx_strand_id
1 'polypeptide(L)'
;MTMITHRLSSFWTILAIALMMPFVVFAQDDDNGKGDTGVVQRLFSIIPDTEINRMEITLTDLPAMFETRSGAPMPTSFTEIIEAGDDLWLAVLRGIANTPSWMMNSAMTESPSDFSGFDPFNRFAATGMPPERVELFTDVDASAVIAAHVARDYTVIERGEVTLLCPPDGCDSGTLISPADRNFDNVFGGDLGRSQPVIVWEDVVISSMNEDAIEAVIATINGEAPAMADDAIHRFVADILDNGDGQLRQFTIFSVDAIIEQLSLSEGNETFPPYQFFAFDDRATPESEIMRVILIYDSADSAARAADVLPARLDLRTANERTHREILAGEDGIVAIDIIEDKADGLSAVVVSFTRPQPTETPINGRITPSAEGHVRMFTAIMMWRLEWLIPGEE
;
A
#
# COMPACT_ATOMS: atom_id res chain seq x y z
N MET A 1 -8.59 -24.26 72.88
CA MET A 1 -8.77 -25.17 71.73
C MET A 1 -9.91 -24.61 70.88
N THR A 2 -9.61 -23.52 70.20
CA THR A 2 -10.53 -22.73 69.37
C THR A 2 -9.63 -21.87 68.48
N MET A 3 -10.03 -21.64 67.22
CA MET A 3 -9.32 -20.93 66.14
C MET A 3 -8.53 -21.79 65.14
N ILE A 4 -9.21 -22.67 64.41
CA ILE A 4 -8.87 -22.96 62.98
C ILE A 4 -10.17 -23.29 62.24
N THR A 5 -11.03 -22.30 61.98
CA THR A 5 -12.18 -22.49 61.06
C THR A 5 -12.49 -21.28 60.18
N HIS A 6 -11.90 -20.11 60.41
CA HIS A 6 -12.25 -18.90 59.64
C HIS A 6 -11.42 -18.64 58.38
N ARG A 7 -10.34 -19.39 58.10
CA ARG A 7 -9.50 -19.13 56.92
C ARG A 7 -9.82 -19.95 55.66
N LEU A 8 -10.58 -21.05 55.77
CA LEU A 8 -11.01 -21.78 54.57
C LEU A 8 -12.25 -21.15 53.91
N SER A 9 -13.11 -20.47 54.66
CA SER A 9 -14.33 -19.85 54.10
C SER A 9 -14.02 -18.70 53.15
N SER A 10 -13.05 -17.83 53.48
CA SER A 10 -12.75 -16.65 52.66
C SER A 10 -12.11 -17.00 51.32
N PHE A 11 -11.36 -18.11 51.26
CA PHE A 11 -10.69 -18.54 50.02
C PHE A 11 -11.69 -19.05 48.98
N TRP A 12 -12.71 -19.81 49.41
CA TRP A 12 -13.77 -20.28 48.51
C TRP A 12 -14.71 -19.16 48.08
N THR A 13 -14.95 -18.14 48.90
CA THR A 13 -15.77 -16.98 48.50
C THR A 13 -15.06 -16.11 47.45
N ILE A 14 -13.74 -15.92 47.56
CA ILE A 14 -12.97 -15.18 46.54
C ILE A 14 -12.88 -15.97 45.23
N LEU A 15 -12.71 -17.29 45.30
CA LEU A 15 -12.70 -18.16 44.12
C LEU A 15 -14.08 -18.22 43.44
N ALA A 16 -15.17 -18.22 44.21
CA ALA A 16 -16.53 -18.17 43.66
C ALA A 16 -16.90 -16.80 43.05
N ILE A 17 -16.36 -15.70 43.58
CA ILE A 17 -16.53 -14.36 42.99
C ILE A 17 -15.68 -14.22 41.71
N ALA A 18 -14.48 -14.81 41.66
CA ALA A 18 -13.65 -14.84 40.46
C ALA A 18 -14.23 -15.74 39.34
N LEU A 19 -14.95 -16.82 39.70
CA LEU A 19 -15.64 -17.70 38.74
C LEU A 19 -17.04 -17.20 38.33
N MET A 20 -17.59 -16.19 38.99
CA MET A 20 -18.89 -15.58 38.67
C MET A 20 -18.77 -14.18 38.07
N MET A 21 -17.55 -13.66 37.84
CA MET A 21 -17.40 -12.57 36.89
C MET A 21 -17.75 -13.14 35.52
N PRO A 22 -18.77 -12.63 34.81
CA PRO A 22 -18.84 -12.90 33.38
C PRO A 22 -17.49 -12.46 32.83
N PHE A 23 -16.85 -13.31 32.03
CA PHE A 23 -15.88 -12.83 31.08
C PHE A 23 -16.61 -11.72 30.33
N VAL A 24 -16.33 -10.47 30.68
CA VAL A 24 -16.39 -9.38 29.73
C VAL A 24 -15.24 -9.71 28.79
N VAL A 25 -15.49 -10.68 27.92
CA VAL A 25 -14.93 -10.64 26.58
C VAL A 25 -15.33 -9.25 26.14
N PHE A 26 -14.33 -8.39 25.94
CA PHE A 26 -14.52 -7.30 25.00
C PHE A 26 -14.92 -8.02 23.72
N ALA A 27 -16.23 -8.11 23.49
CA ALA A 27 -16.74 -8.16 22.15
C ALA A 27 -16.18 -6.88 21.54
N GLN A 28 -15.04 -7.00 20.86
CA GLN A 28 -14.85 -6.21 19.66
C GLN A 28 -16.13 -6.43 18.88
N ASP A 29 -16.79 -5.35 18.47
CA ASP A 29 -17.84 -5.42 17.48
C ASP A 29 -17.23 -6.12 16.26
N ASP A 30 -17.38 -7.44 16.23
CA ASP A 30 -17.36 -8.23 15.02
C ASP A 30 -18.60 -7.76 14.26
N ASP A 31 -18.45 -6.69 13.48
CA ASP A 31 -19.39 -6.26 12.44
C ASP A 31 -19.36 -7.28 11.27
N ASN A 32 -19.53 -8.56 11.63
CA ASN A 32 -19.65 -9.73 10.77
C ASN A 32 -21.04 -9.73 10.09
N GLY A 33 -21.36 -8.65 9.38
CA GLY A 33 -22.69 -8.36 8.84
C GLY A 33 -22.76 -7.97 7.36
N LYS A 34 -21.61 -7.68 6.73
CA LYS A 34 -21.33 -7.71 5.29
C LYS A 34 -19.88 -8.15 5.16
N GLY A 35 -19.59 -9.18 4.35
CA GLY A 35 -18.25 -9.75 4.25
C GLY A 35 -17.22 -8.67 3.94
N ASP A 36 -16.41 -8.32 4.93
CA ASP A 36 -15.44 -7.24 4.85
C ASP A 36 -14.32 -7.72 3.92
N THR A 37 -14.51 -7.42 2.64
CA THR A 37 -13.54 -7.76 1.62
C THR A 37 -12.31 -6.93 1.93
N GLY A 38 -11.17 -7.58 2.17
CA GLY A 38 -9.94 -6.89 2.53
C GLY A 38 -9.59 -5.78 1.53
N VAL A 39 -8.87 -4.75 1.98
CA VAL A 39 -8.63 -3.53 1.20
C VAL A 39 -7.96 -3.84 -0.15
N VAL A 40 -7.04 -4.80 -0.18
CA VAL A 40 -6.35 -5.21 -1.40
C VAL A 40 -7.27 -6.02 -2.30
N GLN A 41 -8.03 -6.97 -1.73
CA GLN A 41 -9.03 -7.72 -2.48
C GLN A 41 -10.09 -6.79 -3.12
N ARG A 42 -10.52 -5.75 -2.40
CA ARG A 42 -11.43 -4.73 -2.92
C ARG A 42 -10.78 -3.96 -4.06
N LEU A 43 -9.54 -3.49 -3.89
CA LEU A 43 -8.81 -2.81 -4.96
C LEU A 43 -8.72 -3.68 -6.23
N PHE A 44 -8.36 -4.95 -6.08
CA PHE A 44 -8.22 -5.87 -7.22
C PHE A 44 -9.55 -6.20 -7.90
N SER A 45 -10.68 -6.02 -7.22
CA SER A 45 -12.01 -6.19 -7.83
C SER A 45 -12.37 -5.08 -8.82
N ILE A 46 -11.68 -3.94 -8.74
CA ILE A 46 -11.92 -2.76 -9.58
C ILE A 46 -10.96 -2.72 -10.76
N ILE A 47 -9.73 -3.23 -10.58
CA ILE A 47 -8.69 -3.14 -11.60
C ILE A 47 -8.95 -4.19 -12.70
N PRO A 48 -9.01 -3.78 -13.97
CA PRO A 48 -9.12 -4.71 -15.09
C PRO A 48 -7.93 -5.64 -15.17
N ASP A 49 -8.20 -6.92 -15.42
CA ASP A 49 -7.15 -7.92 -15.59
C ASP A 49 -6.50 -7.84 -16.97
N THR A 50 -5.53 -6.94 -17.12
CA THR A 50 -4.78 -6.72 -18.36
C THR A 50 -3.27 -6.87 -18.14
N GLU A 51 -2.54 -7.18 -19.20
CA GLU A 51 -1.06 -7.27 -19.15
C GLU A 51 -0.45 -5.99 -18.58
N ILE A 52 -0.97 -4.82 -18.96
CA ILE A 52 -0.47 -3.53 -18.51
C ILE A 52 -0.71 -3.34 -17.01
N ASN A 53 -1.92 -3.62 -16.51
CA ASN A 53 -2.24 -3.46 -15.08
C ASN A 53 -1.47 -4.44 -14.18
N ARG A 54 -1.07 -5.59 -14.73
CA ARG A 54 -0.23 -6.58 -14.03
C ARG A 54 1.24 -6.14 -13.88
N MET A 55 1.72 -5.13 -14.62
CA MET A 55 3.13 -4.74 -14.59
C MET A 55 3.54 -4.13 -13.25
N GLU A 56 2.73 -3.19 -12.75
CA GLU A 56 2.96 -2.48 -11.49
C GLU A 56 1.62 -2.18 -10.84
N ILE A 57 1.51 -2.45 -9.53
CA ILE A 57 0.37 -2.05 -8.70
C ILE A 57 0.91 -1.46 -7.42
N THR A 58 0.41 -0.29 -7.05
CA THR A 58 0.84 0.46 -5.89
C THR A 58 -0.36 0.85 -5.07
N LEU A 59 -0.19 0.89 -3.74
CA LEU A 59 -1.15 1.47 -2.81
C LEU A 59 -0.39 2.22 -1.73
N THR A 60 -0.94 3.34 -1.28
CA THR A 60 -0.48 4.13 -0.14
C THR A 60 -1.69 4.57 0.66
N ASP A 61 -1.75 4.14 1.91
CA ASP A 61 -2.73 4.51 2.92
C ASP A 61 -2.14 5.61 3.80
N LEU A 62 -2.27 6.84 3.33
CA LEU A 62 -1.78 8.03 4.02
C LEU A 62 -2.37 8.18 5.43
N PRO A 63 -3.69 7.99 5.66
CA PRO A 63 -4.25 7.98 7.01
C PRO A 63 -3.54 6.98 7.94
N ALA A 64 -3.36 5.72 7.53
CA ALA A 64 -2.65 4.71 8.31
C ALA A 64 -1.19 5.09 8.59
N MET A 65 -0.51 5.74 7.64
CA MET A 65 0.85 6.23 7.83
C MET A 65 0.95 7.30 8.91
N PHE A 66 -0.04 8.19 9.03
CA PHE A 66 -0.05 9.22 10.07
C PHE A 66 -0.56 8.71 11.41
N GLU A 67 -1.60 7.86 11.42
CA GLU A 67 -2.16 7.28 12.66
C GLU A 67 -1.12 6.46 13.44
N THR A 68 -0.26 5.73 12.74
CA THR A 68 0.74 4.84 13.35
C THR A 68 1.95 5.60 13.93
N ARG A 69 2.05 6.91 13.68
CA ARG A 69 3.16 7.74 14.20
C ARG A 69 2.67 8.71 15.27
N SER A 70 2.85 8.31 16.52
CA SER A 70 2.51 9.15 17.67
C SER A 70 3.21 10.53 17.57
N GLY A 71 2.42 11.60 17.49
CA GLY A 71 2.93 12.97 17.47
C GLY A 71 2.98 13.66 16.10
N ALA A 72 2.62 12.99 15.01
CA ALA A 72 2.41 13.61 13.69
C ALA A 72 0.92 13.56 13.30
N PRO A 73 0.09 14.52 13.73
CA PRO A 73 -1.34 14.52 13.42
C PRO A 73 -1.58 14.80 11.93
N MET A 74 -2.24 13.91 11.18
CA MET A 74 -2.48 14.02 9.72
C MET A 74 -2.70 15.48 9.24
N PRO A 75 -1.97 15.92 8.19
CA PRO A 75 -1.93 17.31 7.82
C PRO A 75 -3.20 17.64 7.03
N THR A 76 -3.74 18.82 7.23
CA THR A 76 -4.91 19.29 6.47
C THR A 76 -4.53 19.92 5.13
N SER A 77 -3.24 20.22 4.95
CA SER A 77 -2.68 20.77 3.72
C SER A 77 -1.19 20.46 3.65
N PHE A 78 -0.60 20.53 2.46
CA PHE A 78 0.84 20.40 2.35
C PHE A 78 1.59 21.63 2.90
N THR A 79 0.97 22.83 2.87
CA THR A 79 1.53 24.02 3.54
C THR A 79 1.77 23.76 5.02
N GLU A 80 0.86 23.06 5.71
CA GLU A 80 1.05 22.66 7.10
C GLU A 80 2.30 21.81 7.28
N ILE A 81 2.58 20.89 6.34
CA ILE A 81 3.79 20.05 6.35
C ILE A 81 5.06 20.90 6.22
N ILE A 82 5.07 21.86 5.28
CA ILE A 82 6.23 22.75 5.06
C ILE A 82 6.44 23.68 6.25
N GLU A 83 5.37 24.32 6.73
CA GLU A 83 5.41 25.32 7.80
C GLU A 83 5.74 24.71 9.16
N ALA A 84 5.26 23.49 9.42
CA ALA A 84 5.63 22.76 10.63
C ALA A 84 7.15 22.54 10.68
N GLY A 85 7.82 22.44 9.52
CA GLY A 85 9.26 22.17 9.42
C GLY A 85 9.65 20.91 10.20
N ASP A 86 8.68 20.03 10.42
CA ASP A 86 8.78 18.97 11.41
C ASP A 86 9.25 17.70 10.70
N ASP A 87 10.45 17.31 11.12
CA ASP A 87 11.18 16.14 10.64
C ASP A 87 10.36 14.85 10.67
N LEU A 88 9.35 14.75 11.55
CA LEU A 88 8.47 13.60 11.61
C LEU A 88 7.58 13.49 10.35
N TRP A 89 7.11 14.62 9.82
CA TRP A 89 6.36 14.68 8.56
C TRP A 89 7.20 14.30 7.37
N LEU A 90 8.40 14.86 7.29
CA LEU A 90 9.36 14.52 6.26
C LEU A 90 9.74 13.05 6.33
N ALA A 91 9.80 12.46 7.52
CA ALA A 91 10.00 11.02 7.66
C ALA A 91 8.80 10.20 7.15
N VAL A 92 7.56 10.70 7.25
CA VAL A 92 6.39 9.99 6.69
C VAL A 92 6.46 10.09 5.17
N LEU A 93 6.62 11.29 4.64
CA LEU A 93 6.68 11.54 3.21
C LEU A 93 7.85 10.81 2.53
N ARG A 94 9.05 10.82 3.13
CA ARG A 94 10.19 10.03 2.64
C ARG A 94 9.99 8.53 2.74
N GLY A 95 9.05 8.09 3.57
CA GLY A 95 8.64 6.71 3.69
C GLY A 95 7.65 6.28 2.62
N ILE A 96 7.04 7.20 1.89
CA ILE A 96 6.07 6.86 0.85
C ILE A 96 6.82 6.37 -0.37
N ALA A 97 6.55 5.11 -0.70
CA ALA A 97 7.26 4.44 -1.76
C ALA A 97 6.91 5.03 -3.12
N ASN A 98 5.62 5.24 -3.33
CA ASN A 98 5.12 5.75 -4.59
C ASN A 98 4.53 7.10 -4.34
N THR A 99 5.40 8.08 -4.09
CA THR A 99 4.98 9.47 -3.96
C THR A 99 4.39 9.88 -5.29
N PRO A 100 3.06 10.06 -5.39
CA PRO A 100 2.47 10.46 -6.65
C PRO A 100 2.97 11.85 -6.99
N SER A 101 3.15 12.15 -8.27
CA SER A 101 3.58 13.49 -8.70
C SER A 101 2.64 14.57 -8.16
N TRP A 102 1.34 14.29 -8.08
CA TRP A 102 0.35 15.19 -7.49
C TRP A 102 0.68 15.52 -6.02
N MET A 103 1.25 14.62 -5.22
CA MET A 103 1.55 14.90 -3.81
C MET A 103 2.73 15.86 -3.65
N MET A 104 3.73 15.77 -4.54
CA MET A 104 4.79 16.78 -4.58
C MET A 104 4.30 18.12 -5.14
N ASN A 105 3.28 18.09 -5.99
CA ASN A 105 2.73 19.28 -6.63
C ASN A 105 1.69 20.00 -5.78
N SER A 106 0.88 19.27 -5.00
CA SER A 106 -0.05 19.82 -4.01
C SER A 106 0.69 20.54 -2.88
N ALA A 107 2.00 20.30 -2.74
CA ALA A 107 2.91 21.16 -2.00
C ALA A 107 2.94 22.62 -2.39
N MET A 108 2.54 22.90 -3.62
CA MET A 108 2.62 24.21 -4.21
C MET A 108 1.28 24.94 -4.15
N THR A 109 0.25 24.37 -3.52
CA THR A 109 -1.11 24.92 -3.53
C THR A 109 -1.82 24.89 -2.18
N GLU A 110 -2.88 25.70 -2.07
CA GLU A 110 -3.61 25.91 -0.82
C GLU A 110 -4.88 25.06 -0.69
N SER A 111 -5.49 24.56 -1.78
CA SER A 111 -6.76 23.82 -1.69
C SER A 111 -7.02 22.78 -2.80
N PRO A 112 -6.24 21.68 -2.87
CA PRO A 112 -6.51 20.59 -3.81
C PRO A 112 -7.88 19.93 -3.57
N SER A 113 -8.36 19.94 -2.31
CA SER A 113 -9.62 19.30 -1.93
C SER A 113 -10.85 20.03 -2.45
N ASP A 114 -10.85 21.37 -2.46
CA ASP A 114 -11.97 22.13 -3.04
C ASP A 114 -12.06 21.93 -4.55
N PHE A 115 -10.91 21.79 -5.22
CA PHE A 115 -10.86 21.62 -6.67
C PHE A 115 -11.32 20.23 -7.11
N SER A 116 -10.84 19.19 -6.41
CA SER A 116 -11.08 17.80 -6.77
C SER A 116 -12.34 17.23 -6.12
N GLY A 117 -12.83 17.86 -5.05
CA GLY A 117 -14.00 17.44 -4.27
C GLY A 117 -13.70 16.37 -3.23
N PHE A 118 -12.43 16.05 -2.97
CA PHE A 118 -11.99 15.06 -1.99
C PHE A 118 -10.59 15.40 -1.46
N ASP A 119 -10.24 14.90 -0.27
CA ASP A 119 -8.91 15.08 0.31
C ASP A 119 -7.89 14.16 -0.40
N PRO A 120 -6.86 14.71 -1.06
CA PRO A 120 -5.87 13.88 -1.72
C PRO A 120 -5.00 13.11 -0.71
N PHE A 121 -5.02 13.45 0.58
CA PHE A 121 -4.37 12.67 1.62
C PHE A 121 -5.14 11.40 2.02
N ASN A 122 -6.17 11.00 1.27
CA ASN A 122 -6.83 9.69 1.40
C ASN A 122 -5.92 8.53 0.95
N ARG A 123 -6.45 7.30 1.01
CA ARG A 123 -5.79 6.13 0.43
C ARG A 123 -5.78 6.24 -1.09
N PHE A 124 -4.58 6.13 -1.66
CA PHE A 124 -4.31 6.21 -3.09
C PHE A 124 -3.79 4.87 -3.60
N ALA A 125 -4.21 4.48 -4.79
CA ALA A 125 -3.64 3.36 -5.52
C ALA A 125 -3.38 3.73 -6.97
N ALA A 126 -2.43 3.05 -7.61
CA ALA A 126 -2.25 3.16 -9.04
C ALA A 126 -1.77 1.85 -9.64
N THR A 127 -2.15 1.61 -10.89
CA THR A 127 -1.82 0.40 -11.63
C THR A 127 -1.44 0.72 -13.07
N GLY A 128 -0.56 -0.10 -13.63
CA GLY A 128 -0.07 0.04 -14.99
C GLY A 128 0.95 1.14 -15.18
N MET A 129 1.31 1.36 -16.45
CA MET A 129 2.37 2.29 -16.86
C MET A 129 1.79 3.41 -17.71
N PRO A 130 2.35 4.63 -17.68
CA PRO A 130 1.99 5.66 -18.64
C PRO A 130 2.17 5.21 -20.10
N PRO A 131 1.24 5.52 -21.03
CA PRO A 131 0.08 6.39 -20.83
C PRO A 131 -1.18 5.71 -20.27
N GLU A 132 -1.24 4.40 -20.14
CA GLU A 132 -2.43 3.63 -19.72
C GLU A 132 -2.63 3.54 -18.20
N ARG A 133 -1.75 4.17 -17.40
CA ARG A 133 -1.82 4.18 -15.94
C ARG A 133 -3.21 4.59 -15.44
N VAL A 134 -3.73 3.83 -14.49
CA VAL A 134 -4.97 4.13 -13.76
C VAL A 134 -4.60 4.57 -12.34
N GLU A 135 -5.22 5.65 -11.89
CA GLU A 135 -5.08 6.23 -10.55
C GLU A 135 -6.41 6.13 -9.82
N LEU A 136 -6.40 5.70 -8.55
CA LEU A 136 -7.58 5.46 -7.75
C LEU A 136 -7.43 6.10 -6.37
N PHE A 137 -8.52 6.65 -5.84
CA PHE A 137 -8.64 7.11 -4.46
C PHE A 137 -9.86 6.48 -3.82
N THR A 138 -9.74 6.01 -2.57
CA THR A 138 -10.86 5.44 -1.80
C THR A 138 -11.31 6.38 -0.68
N ASP A 139 -12.42 6.03 -0.03
CA ASP A 139 -12.98 6.77 1.10
C ASP A 139 -13.35 8.22 0.74
N VAL A 140 -13.83 8.43 -0.50
CA VAL A 140 -14.21 9.75 -1.02
C VAL A 140 -15.72 9.98 -0.96
N ASP A 141 -16.14 11.24 -0.82
CA ASP A 141 -17.54 11.64 -1.01
C ASP A 141 -17.84 11.81 -2.50
N ALA A 142 -18.42 10.79 -3.13
CA ALA A 142 -18.80 10.82 -4.54
C ALA A 142 -19.61 12.06 -4.94
N SER A 143 -20.51 12.54 -4.07
CA SER A 143 -21.35 13.69 -4.39
C SER A 143 -20.54 15.00 -4.43
N ALA A 144 -19.55 15.13 -3.53
CA ALA A 144 -18.64 16.26 -3.53
C ALA A 144 -17.74 16.26 -4.78
N VAL A 145 -17.24 15.08 -5.19
CA VAL A 145 -16.43 14.94 -6.41
C VAL A 145 -17.22 15.31 -7.66
N ILE A 146 -18.43 14.77 -7.81
CA ILE A 146 -19.30 15.11 -8.95
C ILE A 146 -19.59 16.62 -8.97
N ALA A 147 -19.93 17.22 -7.82
CA ALA A 147 -20.20 18.65 -7.72
C ALA A 147 -18.98 19.51 -8.12
N ALA A 148 -17.78 19.14 -7.66
CA ALA A 148 -16.54 19.85 -7.97
C ALA A 148 -16.18 19.79 -9.47
N HIS A 149 -16.43 18.66 -10.14
CA HIS A 149 -16.20 18.51 -11.58
C HIS A 149 -17.27 19.23 -12.42
N VAL A 150 -18.54 19.17 -12.03
CA VAL A 150 -19.63 19.92 -12.69
C VAL A 150 -19.38 21.42 -12.62
N ALA A 151 -18.84 21.93 -11.50
CA ALA A 151 -18.44 23.34 -11.37
C ALA A 151 -17.32 23.76 -12.35
N ARG A 152 -16.64 22.78 -12.97
CA ARG A 152 -15.58 22.94 -13.98
C ARG A 152 -16.04 22.53 -15.38
N ASP A 153 -17.34 22.54 -15.62
CA ASP A 153 -17.99 22.24 -16.90
C ASP A 153 -17.80 20.80 -17.40
N TYR A 154 -17.45 19.85 -16.50
CA TYR A 154 -17.44 18.43 -16.87
C TYR A 154 -18.87 17.95 -17.16
N THR A 155 -19.00 17.09 -18.18
CA THR A 155 -20.26 16.44 -18.49
C THR A 155 -20.41 15.16 -17.68
N VAL A 156 -21.55 15.02 -17.01
CA VAL A 156 -21.90 13.82 -16.24
C VAL A 156 -22.58 12.80 -17.14
N ILE A 157 -22.06 11.58 -17.16
CA ILE A 157 -22.53 10.49 -18.00
C ILE A 157 -22.70 9.23 -17.13
N GLU A 158 -23.92 8.75 -16.98
CA GLU A 158 -24.17 7.48 -16.28
C GLU A 158 -23.86 6.28 -17.18
N ARG A 159 -23.13 5.28 -16.65
CA ARG A 159 -22.66 4.08 -17.34
C ARG A 159 -22.76 2.85 -16.43
N GLY A 160 -23.94 2.22 -16.42
CA GLY A 160 -24.16 1.06 -15.56
C GLY A 160 -24.13 1.46 -14.09
N GLU A 161 -23.18 0.92 -13.33
CA GLU A 161 -23.00 1.23 -11.90
C GLU A 161 -22.16 2.48 -11.63
N VAL A 162 -21.53 3.07 -12.65
CA VAL A 162 -20.62 4.22 -12.47
C VAL A 162 -21.16 5.51 -13.04
N THR A 163 -20.67 6.62 -12.49
CA THR A 163 -20.81 7.97 -13.06
C THR A 163 -19.48 8.38 -13.69
N LEU A 164 -19.47 8.58 -15.02
CA LEU A 164 -18.32 9.07 -15.77
C LEU A 164 -18.40 10.59 -15.95
N LEU A 165 -17.33 11.29 -15.61
CA LEU A 165 -17.16 12.73 -15.73
C LEU A 165 -16.17 13.01 -16.86
N CYS A 166 -16.67 13.48 -18.01
CA CYS A 166 -15.82 13.87 -19.13
C CYS A 166 -15.48 15.37 -19.08
N PRO A 167 -14.22 15.76 -19.36
CA PRO A 167 -13.85 17.15 -19.59
C PRO A 167 -14.68 17.83 -20.70
N PRO A 168 -14.71 19.18 -20.77
CA PRO A 168 -15.43 19.92 -21.81
C PRO A 168 -15.03 19.55 -23.25
N ASP A 169 -13.76 19.19 -23.44
CA ASP A 169 -13.20 18.84 -24.75
C ASP A 169 -13.44 17.35 -25.14
N GLY A 170 -14.02 16.55 -24.26
CA GLY A 170 -14.29 15.12 -24.47
C GLY A 170 -13.55 14.20 -23.48
N CYS A 171 -13.98 12.94 -23.38
CA CYS A 171 -13.30 11.95 -22.54
C CYS A 171 -11.94 11.50 -23.12
N ASP A 172 -11.75 11.64 -24.44
CA ASP A 172 -10.51 11.35 -25.16
C ASP A 172 -9.43 12.45 -25.00
N SER A 173 -9.77 13.58 -24.35
CA SER A 173 -8.86 14.71 -24.18
C SER A 173 -7.79 14.51 -23.11
N GLY A 174 -7.82 13.40 -22.34
CA GLY A 174 -6.95 13.17 -21.19
C GLY A 174 -5.45 13.24 -21.49
N THR A 175 -5.04 12.93 -22.73
CA THR A 175 -3.64 12.96 -23.16
C THR A 175 -3.14 14.37 -23.54
N LEU A 176 -4.06 15.32 -23.77
CA LEU A 176 -3.75 16.67 -24.27
C LEU A 176 -3.09 17.53 -23.19
N ILE A 177 -1.82 17.90 -23.41
CA ILE A 177 -1.05 18.76 -22.52
C ILE A 177 -1.30 20.22 -22.88
N SER A 178 -1.71 21.03 -21.90
CA SER A 178 -1.81 22.49 -22.04
C SER A 178 -1.03 23.21 -20.94
N PRO A 179 0.20 23.69 -21.20
CA PRO A 179 0.97 24.40 -20.19
C PRO A 179 0.28 25.68 -19.67
N ALA A 180 -0.62 26.27 -20.47
CA ALA A 180 -1.39 27.45 -20.08
C ALA A 180 -2.49 27.14 -19.05
N ASP A 181 -2.97 25.90 -19.05
CA ASP A 181 -4.05 25.43 -18.17
C ASP A 181 -3.51 24.60 -16.99
N ARG A 182 -2.20 24.72 -16.71
CA ARG A 182 -1.59 24.10 -15.54
C ARG A 182 -2.28 24.54 -14.27
N ASN A 183 -2.72 23.57 -13.50
CA ASN A 183 -3.33 23.79 -12.21
C ASN A 183 -2.96 22.65 -11.26
N PHE A 184 -2.13 22.95 -10.27
CA PHE A 184 -1.64 21.96 -9.31
C PHE A 184 -2.70 21.54 -8.28
N ASP A 185 -3.83 22.25 -8.17
CA ASP A 185 -4.98 21.78 -7.38
C ASP A 185 -5.72 20.64 -8.09
N ASN A 186 -5.54 20.47 -9.40
CA ASN A 186 -6.06 19.32 -10.13
C ASN A 186 -5.12 18.12 -9.94
N VAL A 187 -5.53 17.18 -9.10
CA VAL A 187 -4.77 15.96 -8.79
C VAL A 187 -4.66 15.01 -9.99
N PHE A 188 -5.53 15.15 -11.01
CA PHE A 188 -5.52 14.33 -12.22
C PHE A 188 -4.88 15.06 -13.41
N GLY A 189 -3.55 15.04 -13.48
CA GLY A 189 -2.77 15.57 -14.61
C GLY A 189 -2.68 17.10 -14.69
N GLY A 190 -3.11 17.81 -13.64
CA GLY A 190 -3.10 19.26 -13.56
C GLY A 190 -1.72 19.91 -13.67
N ASP A 191 -0.67 19.20 -13.24
CA ASP A 191 0.73 19.60 -13.36
C ASP A 191 1.19 19.77 -14.83
N LEU A 192 0.53 19.05 -15.73
CA LEU A 192 0.69 19.16 -17.18
C LEU A 192 -0.42 19.99 -17.83
N GLY A 193 -1.36 20.51 -17.04
CA GLY A 193 -2.57 21.18 -17.53
C GLY A 193 -3.46 20.26 -18.35
N ARG A 194 -3.47 18.97 -18.00
CA ARG A 194 -4.42 18.00 -18.54
C ARG A 194 -5.74 18.09 -17.77
N SER A 195 -6.81 17.74 -18.47
CA SER A 195 -8.10 17.40 -17.88
C SER A 195 -8.37 15.95 -18.22
N GLN A 196 -8.27 15.06 -17.23
CA GLN A 196 -8.51 13.64 -17.40
C GLN A 196 -9.99 13.30 -17.16
N PRO A 197 -10.54 12.30 -17.85
CA PRO A 197 -11.83 11.71 -17.47
C PRO A 197 -11.77 11.08 -16.07
N VAL A 198 -12.87 11.20 -15.32
CA VAL A 198 -12.95 10.72 -13.94
C VAL A 198 -14.18 9.82 -13.79
N ILE A 199 -13.98 8.61 -13.30
CA ILE A 199 -15.04 7.68 -12.89
C ILE A 199 -15.29 7.90 -11.39
N VAL A 200 -16.55 7.97 -11.02
CA VAL A 200 -17.02 7.94 -9.63
C VAL A 200 -17.86 6.69 -9.45
N TRP A 201 -17.46 5.82 -8.52
CA TRP A 201 -18.13 4.57 -8.20
C TRP A 201 -18.07 4.32 -6.69
N GLU A 202 -19.24 4.23 -6.05
CA GLU A 202 -19.35 4.14 -4.59
C GLU A 202 -18.59 5.28 -3.87
N ASP A 203 -17.59 4.94 -3.06
CA ASP A 203 -16.65 5.81 -2.35
C ASP A 203 -15.25 5.81 -3.01
N VAL A 204 -15.18 5.44 -4.29
CA VAL A 204 -13.95 5.36 -5.08
C VAL A 204 -14.01 6.35 -6.24
N VAL A 205 -12.89 7.02 -6.49
CA VAL A 205 -12.67 7.88 -7.66
C VAL A 205 -11.51 7.32 -8.44
N ILE A 206 -11.70 7.20 -9.75
CA ILE A 206 -10.73 6.57 -10.66
C ILE A 206 -10.48 7.51 -11.83
N SER A 207 -9.23 7.65 -12.25
CA SER A 207 -8.85 8.48 -13.39
C SER A 207 -7.75 7.82 -14.20
N SER A 208 -7.75 8.10 -15.50
CA SER A 208 -6.65 7.80 -16.41
C SER A 208 -6.62 8.85 -17.51
N MET A 209 -5.44 9.13 -18.06
CA MET A 209 -5.32 9.96 -19.26
C MET A 209 -5.75 9.22 -20.54
N ASN A 210 -5.86 7.90 -20.49
CA ASN A 210 -6.17 7.04 -21.62
C ASN A 210 -7.64 6.58 -21.55
N GLU A 211 -8.40 6.82 -22.63
CA GLU A 211 -9.82 6.47 -22.71
C GLU A 211 -10.06 4.95 -22.69
N ASP A 212 -9.21 4.17 -23.36
CA ASP A 212 -9.33 2.70 -23.37
C ASP A 212 -9.16 2.12 -21.95
N ALA A 213 -8.27 2.71 -21.14
CA ALA A 213 -8.10 2.32 -19.73
C ALA A 213 -9.35 2.65 -18.89
N ILE A 214 -9.99 3.81 -19.12
CA ILE A 214 -11.27 4.18 -18.48
C ILE A 214 -12.36 3.17 -18.87
N GLU A 215 -12.53 2.90 -20.15
CA GLU A 215 -13.55 1.95 -20.63
C GLU A 215 -13.31 0.53 -20.10
N ALA A 216 -12.05 0.11 -19.97
CA ALA A 216 -11.70 -1.17 -19.35
C ALA A 216 -12.14 -1.22 -17.88
N VAL A 217 -11.88 -0.17 -17.09
CA VAL A 217 -12.34 -0.08 -15.68
C VAL A 217 -13.87 -0.14 -15.59
N ILE A 218 -14.56 0.62 -16.44
CA ILE A 218 -16.04 0.62 -16.48
C ILE A 218 -16.57 -0.79 -16.80
N ALA A 219 -15.97 -1.47 -17.78
CA ALA A 219 -16.35 -2.83 -18.14
C ALA A 219 -16.12 -3.81 -16.98
N THR A 220 -15.00 -3.72 -16.27
CA THR A 220 -14.70 -4.57 -15.11
C THR A 220 -15.69 -4.32 -13.96
N ILE A 221 -15.96 -3.06 -13.60
CA ILE A 221 -16.93 -2.73 -12.54
C ILE A 221 -18.33 -3.26 -12.89
N ASN A 222 -18.75 -3.14 -14.14
CA ASN A 222 -20.05 -3.64 -14.59
C ASN A 222 -20.10 -5.19 -14.76
N GLY A 223 -19.01 -5.91 -14.46
CA GLY A 223 -18.92 -7.36 -14.61
C GLY A 223 -18.86 -7.85 -16.06
N GLU A 224 -18.49 -6.97 -16.99
CA GLU A 224 -18.38 -7.24 -18.43
C GLU A 224 -16.96 -7.68 -18.84
N ALA A 225 -15.96 -7.39 -18.00
CA ALA A 225 -14.56 -7.78 -18.16
C ALA A 225 -14.01 -8.39 -16.86
N PRO A 226 -13.01 -9.29 -16.93
CA PRO A 226 -12.40 -9.87 -15.73
C PRO A 226 -11.69 -8.81 -14.89
N ALA A 227 -11.78 -8.96 -13.57
CA ALA A 227 -11.03 -8.18 -12.60
C ALA A 227 -9.74 -8.91 -12.20
N MET A 228 -8.73 -8.19 -11.71
CA MET A 228 -7.54 -8.84 -11.14
C MET A 228 -7.91 -9.77 -9.97
N ALA A 229 -8.98 -9.45 -9.24
CA ALA A 229 -9.53 -10.32 -8.19
C ALA A 229 -10.04 -11.68 -8.69
N ASP A 230 -10.22 -11.89 -10.00
CA ASP A 230 -10.59 -13.19 -10.57
C ASP A 230 -9.36 -14.09 -10.82
N ASP A 231 -8.18 -13.51 -10.94
CA ASP A 231 -6.92 -14.22 -11.18
C ASP A 231 -6.39 -14.84 -9.88
N ALA A 232 -6.01 -16.12 -9.94
CA ALA A 232 -5.60 -16.88 -8.75
C ALA A 232 -4.36 -16.29 -8.05
N ILE A 233 -3.40 -15.79 -8.82
CA ILE A 233 -2.17 -15.21 -8.26
C ILE A 233 -2.50 -13.93 -7.51
N HIS A 234 -3.34 -13.07 -8.09
CA HIS A 234 -3.74 -11.82 -7.47
C HIS A 234 -4.64 -12.03 -6.25
N ARG A 235 -5.56 -13.02 -6.28
CA ARG A 235 -6.30 -13.43 -5.07
C ARG A 235 -5.35 -13.88 -3.95
N PHE A 236 -4.35 -14.68 -4.28
CA PHE A 236 -3.37 -15.15 -3.31
C PHE A 236 -2.50 -14.01 -2.75
N VAL A 237 -2.06 -13.09 -3.60
CA VAL A 237 -1.33 -11.89 -3.17
C VAL A 237 -2.20 -11.00 -2.28
N ALA A 238 -3.46 -10.77 -2.65
CA ALA A 238 -4.41 -10.03 -1.84
C ALA A 238 -4.59 -10.68 -0.45
N ASP A 239 -4.76 -11.99 -0.39
CA ASP A 239 -4.88 -12.73 0.87
C ASP A 239 -3.65 -12.53 1.79
N ILE A 240 -2.43 -12.58 1.24
CA ILE A 240 -1.19 -12.34 2.01
C ILE A 240 -1.10 -10.88 2.49
N LEU A 241 -1.49 -9.93 1.63
CA LEU A 241 -1.43 -8.50 1.93
C LEU A 241 -2.50 -8.05 2.91
N ASP A 242 -3.71 -8.61 2.85
CA ASP A 242 -4.82 -8.28 3.73
C ASP A 242 -4.64 -8.95 5.12
N ASN A 243 -4.14 -10.19 5.19
CA ASN A 243 -4.09 -10.97 6.45
C ASN A 243 -2.74 -10.94 7.19
N GLY A 244 -1.81 -10.05 6.85
CA GLY A 244 -0.56 -9.93 7.60
C GLY A 244 -0.74 -9.33 9.02
N ASP A 245 0.34 -9.33 9.80
CA ASP A 245 0.39 -8.64 11.10
C ASP A 245 0.51 -7.11 10.97
N GLY A 246 -0.30 -6.37 11.72
CA GLY A 246 -0.31 -4.89 11.72
C GLY A 246 -1.23 -4.25 10.67
N GLN A 247 -1.30 -2.92 10.71
CA GLN A 247 -2.05 -2.12 9.74
C GLN A 247 -1.21 -1.93 8.47
N LEU A 248 -1.76 -2.27 7.30
CA LEU A 248 -1.14 -2.03 6.01
C LEU A 248 -1.08 -0.53 5.70
N ARG A 249 0.11 -0.02 5.43
CA ARG A 249 0.37 1.40 5.12
C ARG A 249 0.58 1.64 3.65
N GLN A 250 1.20 0.68 2.95
CA GLN A 250 1.46 0.75 1.52
C GLN A 250 1.94 -0.59 1.03
N PHE A 251 1.81 -0.82 -0.27
CA PHE A 251 2.49 -1.90 -0.96
C PHE A 251 2.85 -1.51 -2.37
N THR A 252 3.73 -2.31 -2.97
CA THR A 252 3.95 -2.33 -4.41
C THR A 252 4.12 -3.75 -4.88
N ILE A 253 3.53 -4.07 -6.01
CA ILE A 253 3.63 -5.36 -6.70
C ILE A 253 4.20 -5.08 -8.08
N PHE A 254 5.16 -5.89 -8.49
CA PHE A 254 5.70 -5.88 -9.84
C PHE A 254 5.63 -7.29 -10.44
N SER A 255 5.39 -7.36 -11.75
CA SER A 255 5.72 -8.56 -12.51
C SER A 255 7.25 -8.71 -12.60
N VAL A 256 7.74 -9.94 -12.62
CA VAL A 256 9.19 -10.17 -12.77
C VAL A 256 9.75 -9.61 -14.07
N ASP A 257 8.98 -9.68 -15.15
CA ASP A 257 9.37 -9.11 -16.44
C ASP A 257 9.58 -7.58 -16.32
N ALA A 258 8.68 -6.88 -15.64
CA ALA A 258 8.81 -5.44 -15.41
C ALA A 258 10.07 -5.11 -14.61
N ILE A 259 10.38 -5.90 -13.57
CA ILE A 259 11.61 -5.73 -12.77
C ILE A 259 12.85 -5.93 -13.63
N ILE A 260 12.94 -7.03 -14.38
CA ILE A 260 14.13 -7.36 -15.19
C ILE A 260 14.38 -6.26 -16.22
N GLU A 261 13.35 -5.82 -16.93
CA GLU A 261 13.45 -4.76 -17.93
C GLU A 261 13.87 -3.42 -17.29
N GLN A 262 13.15 -2.99 -16.26
CA GLN A 262 13.34 -1.67 -15.66
C GLN A 262 14.72 -1.52 -15.00
N LEU A 263 15.22 -2.60 -14.41
CA LEU A 263 16.49 -2.58 -13.71
C LEU A 263 17.70 -2.89 -14.58
N SER A 264 17.49 -3.32 -15.82
CA SER A 264 18.58 -3.86 -16.66
C SER A 264 19.45 -4.86 -15.88
N LEU A 265 18.82 -5.68 -15.02
CA LEU A 265 19.55 -6.67 -14.25
C LEU A 265 20.17 -7.64 -15.24
N SER A 266 21.49 -7.79 -15.18
CA SER A 266 22.11 -8.95 -15.79
C SER A 266 21.61 -10.19 -15.06
N GLU A 267 21.14 -11.18 -15.81
CA GLU A 267 20.74 -12.48 -15.27
C GLU A 267 21.77 -12.99 -14.27
N GLY A 268 21.31 -13.30 -13.06
CA GLY A 268 22.17 -13.72 -11.96
C GLY A 268 22.65 -15.16 -12.17
N ASN A 269 23.78 -15.51 -11.54
CA ASN A 269 24.24 -16.92 -11.54
C ASN A 269 23.16 -17.85 -10.91
N GLU A 270 22.84 -18.92 -11.65
CA GLU A 270 21.92 -20.07 -11.49
C GLU A 270 21.58 -20.61 -10.07
N THR A 271 21.19 -19.79 -9.08
CA THR A 271 20.90 -20.32 -7.72
C THR A 271 19.65 -19.79 -7.04
N PHE A 272 18.86 -18.92 -7.67
CA PHE A 272 17.60 -18.47 -7.10
C PHE A 272 16.43 -18.96 -7.96
N PRO A 273 15.48 -19.71 -7.40
CA PRO A 273 14.32 -20.16 -8.16
C PRO A 273 13.57 -18.97 -8.78
N PRO A 274 13.10 -19.10 -10.03
CA PRO A 274 12.28 -18.06 -10.65
C PRO A 274 10.96 -17.90 -9.89
N TYR A 275 10.51 -16.66 -9.76
CA TYR A 275 9.21 -16.28 -9.20
C TYR A 275 8.41 -15.53 -10.27
N GLN A 276 7.09 -15.42 -10.10
CA GLN A 276 6.19 -14.77 -11.07
C GLN A 276 5.97 -13.29 -10.74
N PHE A 277 5.81 -13.00 -9.45
CA PHE A 277 5.60 -11.67 -8.93
C PHE A 277 6.46 -11.44 -7.70
N PHE A 278 6.85 -10.19 -7.53
CA PHE A 278 7.45 -9.70 -6.30
C PHE A 278 6.60 -8.55 -5.78
N ALA A 279 6.36 -8.58 -4.48
CA ALA A 279 5.74 -7.48 -3.78
C ALA A 279 6.60 -7.05 -2.60
N PHE A 280 6.47 -5.80 -2.22
CA PHE A 280 6.84 -5.37 -0.88
C PHE A 280 5.68 -4.63 -0.25
N ASP A 281 5.56 -4.78 1.06
CA ASP A 281 4.61 -4.00 1.84
C ASP A 281 5.25 -3.45 3.10
N ASP A 282 4.57 -2.45 3.63
CA ASP A 282 4.92 -1.74 4.84
C ASP A 282 3.71 -1.74 5.75
N ARG A 283 3.95 -2.18 6.98
CA ARG A 283 2.93 -2.41 7.99
C ARG A 283 3.40 -1.84 9.32
N ALA A 284 2.44 -1.49 10.17
CA ALA A 284 2.74 -0.98 11.49
C ALA A 284 1.85 -1.63 12.55
N THR A 285 2.45 -1.99 13.66
CA THR A 285 1.78 -2.26 14.93
C THR A 285 2.05 -1.09 15.88
N PRO A 286 1.38 -1.02 17.05
CA PRO A 286 1.70 0.01 18.05
C PRO A 286 3.16 -0.03 18.53
N GLU A 287 3.83 -1.19 18.46
CA GLU A 287 5.19 -1.39 18.96
C GLU A 287 6.25 -1.50 17.86
N SER A 288 5.87 -1.88 16.64
CA SER A 288 6.81 -2.16 15.56
C SER A 288 6.40 -1.63 14.19
N GLU A 289 7.40 -1.32 13.37
CA GLU A 289 7.26 -1.27 11.91
C GLU A 289 7.68 -2.63 11.34
N ILE A 290 6.87 -3.18 10.43
CA ILE A 290 7.08 -4.46 9.78
C ILE A 290 7.10 -4.21 8.29
N MET A 291 8.22 -4.53 7.66
CA MET A 291 8.34 -4.49 6.22
C MET A 291 8.42 -5.91 5.68
N ARG A 292 7.73 -6.22 4.59
CA ARG A 292 7.84 -7.56 3.99
C ARG A 292 8.27 -7.48 2.54
N VAL A 293 9.03 -8.47 2.13
CA VAL A 293 9.27 -8.83 0.73
C VAL A 293 8.55 -10.15 0.49
N ILE A 294 7.70 -10.19 -0.53
CA ILE A 294 6.85 -11.32 -0.86
C ILE A 294 7.23 -11.77 -2.27
N LEU A 295 7.61 -13.04 -2.42
CA LEU A 295 7.99 -13.66 -3.69
C LEU A 295 6.99 -14.77 -4.00
N ILE A 296 6.29 -14.66 -5.13
CA ILE A 296 5.23 -15.60 -5.51
C ILE A 296 5.76 -16.66 -6.49
N TYR A 297 5.58 -17.92 -6.12
CA TYR A 297 6.01 -19.09 -6.86
C TYR A 297 4.82 -19.94 -7.31
N ASP A 298 5.03 -20.67 -8.41
CA ASP A 298 4.08 -21.63 -8.95
C ASP A 298 4.01 -22.96 -8.19
N SER A 299 4.88 -23.13 -7.19
CA SER A 299 5.06 -24.40 -6.48
C SER A 299 5.72 -24.23 -5.12
N ALA A 300 5.30 -25.06 -4.16
CA ALA A 300 5.87 -25.13 -2.82
C ALA A 300 7.36 -25.50 -2.84
N ASP A 301 7.79 -26.37 -3.77
CA ASP A 301 9.19 -26.78 -3.90
C ASP A 301 10.09 -25.61 -4.30
N SER A 302 9.64 -24.73 -5.21
CA SER A 302 10.39 -23.54 -5.61
C SER A 302 10.46 -22.51 -4.49
N ALA A 303 9.34 -22.29 -3.77
CA ALA A 303 9.31 -21.45 -2.58
C ALA A 303 10.27 -21.97 -1.48
N ALA A 304 10.28 -23.28 -1.22
CA ALA A 304 11.18 -23.89 -0.25
C ALA A 304 12.66 -23.71 -0.61
N ARG A 305 13.03 -23.93 -1.88
CA ARG A 305 14.41 -23.68 -2.36
C ARG A 305 14.81 -22.21 -2.20
N ALA A 306 13.90 -21.29 -2.49
CA ALA A 306 14.15 -19.86 -2.32
C ALA A 306 14.36 -19.49 -0.84
N ALA A 307 13.51 -19.99 0.05
CA ALA A 307 13.64 -19.81 1.49
C ALA A 307 14.99 -20.32 2.04
N ASP A 308 15.50 -21.44 1.51
CA ASP A 308 16.79 -22.01 1.92
C ASP A 308 18.00 -21.14 1.53
N VAL A 309 17.95 -20.44 0.40
CA VAL A 309 19.08 -19.63 -0.11
C VAL A 309 19.05 -18.17 0.37
N LEU A 310 17.87 -17.65 0.71
CA LEU A 310 17.68 -16.26 1.13
C LEU A 310 18.54 -15.82 2.33
N PRO A 311 18.72 -16.62 3.41
CA PRO A 311 19.59 -16.24 4.51
C PRO A 311 21.01 -15.89 4.07
N ALA A 312 21.62 -16.72 3.22
CA ALA A 312 22.96 -16.50 2.72
C ALA A 312 23.05 -15.26 1.81
N ARG A 313 22.01 -15.02 1.00
CA ARG A 313 21.93 -13.83 0.13
C ARG A 313 21.77 -12.53 0.94
N LEU A 314 20.97 -12.56 2.00
CA LEU A 314 20.81 -11.42 2.90
C LEU A 314 22.11 -11.06 3.64
N ASP A 315 23.00 -12.04 3.81
CA ASP A 315 24.31 -11.86 4.46
C ASP A 315 25.43 -11.45 3.48
N LEU A 316 25.13 -11.34 2.18
CA LEU A 316 26.07 -10.77 1.20
C LEU A 316 26.35 -9.30 1.52
N ARG A 317 27.63 -8.94 1.49
CA ARG A 317 28.07 -7.55 1.70
C ARG A 317 27.88 -6.74 0.44
N THR A 318 27.30 -5.57 0.61
CA THR A 318 27.17 -4.59 -0.46
C THR A 318 28.45 -3.73 -0.57
N ALA A 319 28.49 -2.83 -1.56
CA ALA A 319 29.61 -1.89 -1.75
C ALA A 319 29.92 -0.98 -0.54
N ASN A 320 28.99 -0.82 0.41
CA ASN A 320 29.23 -0.06 1.65
C ASN A 320 29.73 -0.94 2.82
N GLU A 321 30.14 -2.18 2.53
CA GLU A 321 30.58 -3.20 3.48
C GLU A 321 29.52 -3.68 4.48
N ARG A 322 28.28 -3.21 4.41
CA ARG A 322 27.16 -3.73 5.22
C ARG A 322 26.43 -4.85 4.49
N THR A 323 25.84 -5.78 5.22
CA THR A 323 24.99 -6.82 4.62
C THR A 323 23.61 -6.25 4.25
N HIS A 324 22.89 -6.91 3.32
CA HIS A 324 21.50 -6.54 3.05
C HIS A 324 20.64 -6.64 4.31
N ARG A 325 20.87 -7.66 5.15
CA ARG A 325 20.25 -7.82 6.47
C ARG A 325 20.46 -6.59 7.35
N GLU A 326 21.70 -6.11 7.50
CA GLU A 326 22.01 -4.94 8.32
C GLU A 326 21.39 -3.65 7.76
N ILE A 327 21.30 -3.51 6.44
CA ILE A 327 20.69 -2.35 5.78
C ILE A 327 19.16 -2.36 6.00
N LEU A 328 18.51 -3.50 5.76
CA LEU A 328 17.06 -3.65 5.76
C LEU A 328 16.45 -3.85 7.16
N ALA A 329 17.12 -4.57 8.06
CA ALA A 329 16.67 -4.79 9.44
C ALA A 329 17.27 -3.78 10.43
N GLY A 330 18.42 -3.16 10.11
CA GLY A 330 19.14 -2.37 11.10
C GLY A 330 19.84 -3.26 12.13
N GLU A 331 20.46 -2.66 13.15
CA GLU A 331 21.23 -3.41 14.15
C GLU A 331 20.34 -4.24 15.08
N ASP A 332 19.17 -3.70 15.45
CA ASP A 332 18.21 -4.32 16.38
C ASP A 332 17.03 -5.00 15.67
N GLY A 333 17.02 -5.04 14.34
CA GLY A 333 15.89 -5.59 13.59
C GLY A 333 15.85 -7.11 13.56
N ILE A 334 14.65 -7.65 13.56
CA ILE A 334 14.38 -9.08 13.44
C ILE A 334 14.10 -9.37 11.98
N VAL A 335 14.68 -10.45 11.45
CA VAL A 335 14.38 -10.97 10.12
C VAL A 335 13.77 -12.36 10.25
N ALA A 336 12.59 -12.53 9.69
CA ALA A 336 11.90 -13.81 9.56
C ALA A 336 11.74 -14.17 8.08
N ILE A 337 11.72 -15.46 7.78
CA ILE A 337 11.44 -15.99 6.45
C ILE A 337 10.39 -17.08 6.64
N ASP A 338 9.22 -16.84 6.07
CA ASP A 338 8.07 -17.73 6.16
C ASP A 338 7.65 -18.19 4.77
N ILE A 339 7.03 -19.37 4.70
CA ILE A 339 6.40 -19.90 3.49
C ILE A 339 4.90 -19.94 3.72
N ILE A 340 4.16 -19.33 2.81
CA ILE A 340 2.69 -19.38 2.78
C ILE A 340 2.29 -20.18 1.55
N GLU A 341 1.34 -21.11 1.69
CA GLU A 341 0.88 -21.96 0.59
C GLU A 341 -0.61 -21.73 0.34
N ASP A 342 -0.99 -21.55 -0.93
CA ASP A 342 -2.36 -21.74 -1.37
C ASP A 342 -2.50 -23.13 -1.98
N LYS A 343 -3.03 -24.05 -1.20
CA LYS A 343 -3.23 -25.45 -1.62
C LYS A 343 -4.33 -25.62 -2.65
N ALA A 344 -5.25 -24.66 -2.78
CA ALA A 344 -6.34 -24.76 -3.74
C ALA A 344 -5.83 -24.49 -5.16
N ASP A 345 -5.04 -23.43 -5.33
CA ASP A 345 -4.52 -22.99 -6.62
C ASP A 345 -3.07 -23.48 -6.87
N GLY A 346 -2.44 -24.16 -5.89
CA GLY A 346 -1.10 -24.72 -6.01
C GLY A 346 0.03 -23.69 -5.92
N LEU A 347 -0.30 -22.46 -5.55
CA LEU A 347 0.65 -21.36 -5.43
C LEU A 347 1.37 -21.39 -4.08
N SER A 348 2.54 -20.76 -4.02
CA SER A 348 3.28 -20.60 -2.77
C SER A 348 4.03 -19.28 -2.75
N ALA A 349 4.18 -18.70 -1.59
CA ALA A 349 4.89 -17.45 -1.40
C ALA A 349 6.00 -17.61 -0.37
N VAL A 350 7.14 -16.96 -0.62
CA VAL A 350 8.15 -16.72 0.42
C VAL A 350 7.99 -15.30 0.91
N VAL A 351 7.80 -15.14 2.22
CA VAL A 351 7.64 -13.85 2.88
C VAL A 351 8.85 -13.59 3.76
N VAL A 352 9.64 -12.58 3.42
CA VAL A 352 10.78 -12.12 4.21
C VAL A 352 10.36 -10.88 4.99
N SER A 353 10.19 -11.01 6.30
CA SER A 353 9.74 -9.94 7.19
C SER A 353 10.91 -9.30 7.92
N PHE A 354 11.00 -7.97 7.87
CA PHE A 354 11.95 -7.14 8.60
C PHE A 354 11.19 -6.34 9.64
N THR A 355 11.31 -6.71 10.91
CA THR A 355 10.60 -6.05 12.03
C THR A 355 11.55 -5.16 12.81
N ARG A 356 11.13 -3.93 13.10
CA ARG A 356 11.85 -2.94 13.89
C ARG A 356 10.94 -2.31 14.93
N PRO A 357 11.44 -1.87 16.09
CA PRO A 357 10.65 -1.06 17.01
C PRO A 357 10.15 0.22 16.32
N GLN A 358 8.94 0.68 16.66
CA GLN A 358 8.46 2.00 16.26
C GLN A 358 9.48 3.07 16.70
N PRO A 359 9.66 4.15 15.93
CA PRO A 359 10.50 5.27 16.36
C PRO A 359 9.95 5.86 17.67
N THR A 360 10.64 5.62 18.79
CA THR A 360 10.17 6.06 20.12
C THR A 360 10.56 7.49 20.47
N GLU A 361 11.42 8.14 19.68
CA GLU A 361 11.95 9.46 20.00
C GLU A 361 11.30 10.55 19.14
N THR A 362 10.64 11.49 19.80
CA THR A 362 10.34 12.80 19.21
C THR A 362 11.66 13.42 18.74
N PRO A 363 11.73 14.01 17.53
CA PRO A 363 12.96 14.60 17.00
C PRO A 363 13.63 15.51 18.04
N ILE A 364 14.82 15.13 18.54
CA ILE A 364 15.55 15.96 19.50
C ILE A 364 16.12 17.16 18.72
N ASN A 365 15.56 18.34 18.94
CA ASN A 365 15.91 19.59 18.25
C ASN A 365 15.64 19.58 16.73
N GLY A 366 14.57 18.91 16.27
CA GLY A 366 14.25 18.87 14.84
C GLY A 366 15.36 18.18 14.03
N ARG A 367 15.90 17.08 14.57
CA ARG A 367 16.72 16.13 13.84
C ARG A 367 16.10 14.74 13.96
N ILE A 368 15.74 14.16 12.83
CA ILE A 368 15.42 12.73 12.68
C ILE A 368 16.56 11.93 13.33
N THR A 369 16.28 11.18 14.39
CA THR A 369 17.24 10.24 14.96
C THR A 369 17.36 9.02 14.05
N PRO A 370 18.51 8.32 14.01
CA PRO A 370 18.74 7.19 13.12
C PRO A 370 17.68 6.08 13.18
N SER A 371 16.88 5.99 14.25
CA SER A 371 15.76 5.06 14.41
C SER A 371 14.55 5.42 13.53
N ALA A 372 14.29 6.70 13.28
CA ALA A 372 13.24 7.17 12.37
C ALA A 372 13.63 7.05 10.87
N GLU A 373 14.86 6.63 10.58
CA GLU A 373 15.33 6.37 9.22
C GLU A 373 15.09 4.93 8.76
N GLY A 374 14.61 4.01 9.60
CA GLY A 374 14.48 2.59 9.25
C GLY A 374 13.65 2.38 7.97
N HIS A 375 12.43 2.87 7.99
CA HIS A 375 11.51 2.78 6.85
C HIS A 375 12.04 3.48 5.59
N VAL A 376 12.48 4.73 5.73
CA VAL A 376 13.10 5.51 4.63
C VAL A 376 14.31 4.78 4.05
N ARG A 377 15.17 4.16 4.88
CA ARG A 377 16.35 3.40 4.45
C ARG A 377 15.97 2.16 3.67
N MET A 378 14.89 1.47 4.05
CA MET A 378 14.46 0.28 3.33
C MET A 378 13.81 0.64 2.00
N PHE A 379 12.88 1.60 1.98
CA PHE A 379 12.32 2.10 0.73
C PHE A 379 13.42 2.64 -0.19
N THR A 380 14.34 3.45 0.34
CA THR A 380 15.54 3.90 -0.39
C THR A 380 16.42 2.73 -0.79
N ALA A 381 16.59 1.67 0.00
CA ALA A 381 17.39 0.51 -0.39
C ALA A 381 16.74 -0.29 -1.53
N ILE A 382 15.41 -0.38 -1.53
CA ILE A 382 14.61 -1.01 -2.59
C ILE A 382 14.69 -0.15 -3.87
N MET A 383 14.41 1.16 -3.77
CA MET A 383 14.44 2.09 -4.91
C MET A 383 15.82 2.45 -5.43
N MET A 384 16.84 2.44 -4.56
CA MET A 384 18.24 2.50 -4.99
C MET A 384 18.74 1.12 -5.42
N TRP A 385 17.80 0.21 -5.73
CA TRP A 385 18.03 -0.96 -6.55
C TRP A 385 19.01 -1.95 -5.94
N ARG A 386 19.06 -2.03 -4.60
CA ARG A 386 19.81 -3.09 -3.90
C ARG A 386 19.02 -4.39 -3.81
N LEU A 387 18.31 -4.71 -4.89
CA LEU A 387 17.55 -5.95 -5.10
C LEU A 387 18.43 -7.07 -5.69
N GLU A 388 19.75 -6.89 -5.67
CA GLU A 388 20.75 -7.87 -6.12
C GLU A 388 20.56 -9.25 -5.46
N TRP A 389 20.08 -9.28 -4.23
CA TRP A 389 19.77 -10.51 -3.49
C TRP A 389 18.48 -11.21 -3.95
N LEU A 390 17.64 -10.54 -4.74
CA LEU A 390 16.36 -11.04 -5.27
C LEU A 390 16.41 -11.39 -6.76
N ILE A 391 17.54 -11.19 -7.43
CA ILE A 391 17.65 -11.51 -8.87
C ILE A 391 17.47 -13.03 -9.05
N PRO A 392 16.47 -13.47 -9.85
CA PRO A 392 16.31 -14.88 -10.19
C PRO A 392 17.55 -15.39 -10.94
N GLY A 393 17.88 -16.68 -10.76
CA GLY A 393 18.91 -17.34 -11.57
C GLY A 393 18.31 -17.94 -12.84
N GLU A 394 19.15 -18.25 -13.83
CA GLU A 394 18.76 -19.14 -14.94
C GLU A 394 18.53 -20.59 -14.42
N GLU A 395 17.59 -21.31 -15.04
CA GLU A 395 17.35 -22.75 -14.79
C GLU A 395 18.36 -23.67 -15.51
#